data_AF-A0A920KAZ4-F1
#
_entry.id   AF-A0A920KAZ4-F1
#
_cell.length_a   1.000
_cell.length_b   1.000
_cell.length_c   1.000
_cell.angle_alpha   90.00
_cell.angle_beta   90.00
_cell.angle_gamma   90.00
#
_symmetry.space_group_name_H-M   'P 1'
#
loop_
_entity.id
_entity.type
_entity.pdbx_description
1 polymer ?
#
loop_
_entity_poly.entity_id
_entity_poly.type
_entity_poly.pdbx_seq_one_letter_code
_entity_poly.pdbx_strand_id
1 'polypeptide(L)'
;MDGKPHEFQGNEIILSSGAIHSPAHLMRSGIGPEGHLRELGIPIRRALPGVGQRLMDHPSIALASFLKPSARVQNHLTRRHMNLAMRYSSNIGGAPAGDMFVVGTSKTLGIKWGNKSGFLVL
;
A
#
# COMPACT_ATOMS: atom_id res chain seq x y z
N MET A 1 12.46 -14.50 -20.70
CA MET A 1 12.31 -13.43 -21.71
C MET A 1 13.66 -12.77 -21.87
N ASP A 2 14.11 -12.68 -23.10
CA ASP A 2 15.54 -12.79 -23.42
C ASP A 2 16.24 -11.42 -23.42
N GLY A 3 15.69 -10.47 -22.64
CA GLY A 3 16.11 -9.06 -22.60
C GLY A 3 15.80 -8.25 -23.86
N LYS A 4 15.09 -8.83 -24.84
CA LYS A 4 14.80 -8.19 -26.13
C LYS A 4 13.45 -7.44 -26.10
N PRO A 5 13.34 -6.29 -26.79
CA PRO A 5 12.06 -5.63 -26.99
C PRO A 5 11.08 -6.50 -27.78
N HIS A 6 9.80 -6.43 -27.41
CA HIS A 6 8.69 -7.06 -28.12
C HIS A 6 7.60 -6.03 -28.38
N GLU A 7 6.97 -6.10 -29.55
CA GLU A 7 5.88 -5.22 -29.94
C GLU A 7 4.56 -6.01 -30.02
N PHE A 8 3.50 -5.43 -29.47
CA PHE A 8 2.16 -5.98 -29.49
C PHE A 8 1.20 -4.87 -29.94
N GLN A 9 0.18 -5.25 -30.71
CA GLN A 9 -0.81 -4.35 -31.27
C GLN A 9 -2.22 -4.80 -30.86
N GLY A 10 -3.14 -3.85 -30.69
CA GLY A 10 -4.53 -4.13 -30.35
C GLY A 10 -5.42 -2.94 -30.66
N ASN A 11 -6.71 -3.20 -30.94
CA ASN A 11 -7.69 -2.15 -31.23
C ASN A 11 -7.94 -1.24 -30.01
N GLU A 12 -7.84 -1.81 -28.82
CA GLU A 12 -7.94 -1.12 -27.53
C GLU A 12 -6.88 -1.69 -26.59
N ILE A 13 -6.22 -0.82 -25.81
CA ILE A 13 -5.17 -1.19 -24.86
C ILE A 13 -5.60 -0.73 -23.47
N ILE A 14 -5.81 -1.69 -22.56
CA ILE A 14 -6.15 -1.43 -21.16
C ILE A 14 -4.88 -1.51 -20.32
N LEU A 15 -4.50 -0.38 -19.70
CA LEU A 15 -3.32 -0.29 -18.85
C LEU A 15 -3.65 -0.64 -17.39
N SER A 16 -3.28 -1.84 -16.96
CA SER A 16 -3.62 -2.39 -15.63
C SER A 16 -2.38 -2.66 -14.76
N SER A 17 -1.37 -1.79 -14.82
CA SER A 17 -0.10 -1.95 -14.07
C SER A 17 -0.17 -1.43 -12.61
N GLY A 18 -1.35 -1.14 -12.09
CA GLY A 18 -1.57 -0.66 -10.71
C GLY A 18 -1.17 0.81 -10.47
N ALA A 19 -1.46 1.31 -9.26
CA ALA A 19 -1.34 2.73 -8.92
C ALA A 19 0.09 3.30 -9.05
N ILE A 20 1.12 2.47 -8.90
CA ILE A 20 2.53 2.87 -9.00
C ILE A 20 3.02 2.84 -10.45
N HIS A 21 2.78 1.76 -11.19
CA HIS A 21 3.39 1.60 -12.51
C HIS A 21 2.53 2.14 -13.66
N SER A 22 1.20 2.16 -13.55
CA SER A 22 0.35 2.77 -14.59
C SER A 22 0.71 4.23 -14.90
N PRO A 23 0.83 5.16 -13.93
CA PRO A 23 1.25 6.53 -14.24
C PRO A 23 2.66 6.58 -14.83
N ALA A 24 3.57 5.70 -14.41
CA ALA A 24 4.91 5.62 -14.98
C ALA A 24 4.90 5.19 -16.46
N HIS A 25 4.04 4.23 -16.83
CA HIS A 25 3.84 3.84 -18.23
C HIS A 25 3.27 5.00 -19.06
N LEU A 26 2.23 5.69 -18.57
CA LEU A 26 1.65 6.86 -19.25
C LEU A 26 2.70 7.94 -19.49
N MET A 27 3.49 8.29 -18.46
CA MET A 27 4.53 9.32 -18.57
C MET A 27 5.61 8.93 -19.58
N ARG A 28 6.10 7.68 -19.57
CA ARG A 28 7.05 7.18 -20.60
C ARG A 28 6.47 7.19 -22.01
N SER A 29 5.15 7.09 -22.14
CA SER A 29 4.43 7.23 -23.41
C SER A 29 4.11 8.70 -23.78
N GLY A 30 4.59 9.68 -23.00
CA GLY A 30 4.38 11.11 -23.26
C GLY A 30 3.04 11.66 -22.77
N ILE A 31 2.39 10.98 -21.83
CA ILE A 31 1.09 11.36 -21.25
C ILE A 31 1.29 11.67 -19.75
N GLY A 32 1.25 12.95 -19.37
CA GLY A 32 1.47 13.36 -17.97
C GLY A 32 1.72 14.85 -17.76
N PRO A 33 2.22 15.26 -16.58
CA PRO A 33 2.49 16.66 -16.27
C PRO A 33 3.56 17.24 -17.19
N GLU A 34 3.25 18.35 -17.85
CA GLU A 34 4.09 18.91 -18.91
C GLU A 34 5.52 19.22 -18.45
N GLY A 35 5.67 19.90 -17.31
CA GLY A 35 6.99 20.24 -16.75
C GLY A 35 7.84 19.00 -16.49
N HIS A 36 7.26 17.98 -15.86
CA HIS A 36 7.96 16.73 -15.56
C HIS A 36 8.38 15.97 -16.82
N LEU A 37 7.53 15.94 -17.85
CA LEU A 37 7.89 15.32 -19.14
C LEU A 37 9.03 16.08 -19.83
N ARG A 38 9.02 17.42 -19.80
CA ARG A 38 10.10 18.25 -20.35
C ARG A 38 11.42 18.04 -19.62
N GLU A 39 11.39 18.00 -18.28
CA GLU A 39 12.58 17.74 -17.44
C GLU A 39 13.26 16.41 -17.79
N LEU A 40 12.48 15.40 -18.16
CA LEU A 40 12.97 14.06 -18.52
C LEU A 40 13.25 13.90 -20.03
N GLY A 41 13.08 14.94 -20.85
CA GLY A 41 13.29 14.88 -22.29
C GLY A 41 12.29 13.99 -23.04
N ILE A 42 11.11 13.74 -22.46
CA ILE A 42 10.08 12.88 -23.05
C ILE A 42 9.19 13.72 -23.98
N PRO A 43 8.99 13.33 -25.26
CA PRO A 43 8.05 14.00 -26.15
C PRO A 43 6.63 13.99 -25.58
N ILE A 44 6.03 15.18 -25.47
CA ILE A 44 4.68 15.32 -24.91
C ILE A 44 3.65 14.96 -25.99
N ARG A 45 2.95 13.85 -25.80
CA ARG A 45 1.76 13.48 -26.59
C ARG A 45 0.50 14.13 -26.01
N ARG A 46 0.39 14.18 -24.69
CA ARG A 46 -0.75 14.78 -23.99
C ARG A 46 -0.34 15.30 -22.62
N ALA A 47 -0.52 16.60 -22.39
CA ALA A 47 -0.38 17.19 -21.07
C ALA A 47 -1.60 16.80 -20.20
N LEU A 48 -1.36 16.01 -19.15
CA LEU A 48 -2.34 15.63 -18.14
C LEU A 48 -1.71 15.77 -16.74
N PRO A 49 -1.93 16.90 -16.05
CA PRO A 49 -1.26 17.17 -14.78
C PRO A 49 -1.67 16.20 -13.65
N GLY A 50 -2.80 15.50 -13.77
CA GLY A 50 -3.26 14.52 -12.78
C GLY A 50 -2.52 13.18 -12.81
N VAL A 51 -1.79 12.85 -13.87
CA VAL A 51 -1.07 11.56 -13.96
C VAL A 51 0.03 11.52 -12.91
N GLY A 52 0.04 10.45 -12.11
CA GLY A 52 1.01 10.25 -11.02
C GLY A 52 0.74 11.07 -9.75
N GLN A 53 -0.34 11.85 -9.72
CA GLN A 53 -0.71 12.66 -8.56
C GLN A 53 -1.71 11.94 -7.65
N ARG A 54 -1.88 12.47 -6.43
CA ARG A 54 -2.86 11.99 -5.43
C ARG A 54 -2.69 10.51 -5.08
N LEU A 55 -1.45 10.02 -5.06
CA LEU A 55 -1.14 8.74 -4.43
C LEU A 55 -1.52 8.84 -2.95
N MET A 56 -2.41 7.95 -2.52
CA MET A 56 -2.81 7.81 -1.13
C MET A 56 -2.45 6.39 -0.70
N ASP A 57 -1.88 6.28 0.48
CA ASP A 57 -1.56 5.01 1.11
C ASP A 57 -1.92 5.10 2.60
N HIS A 58 -1.97 3.94 3.26
CA HIS A 58 -2.18 3.83 4.69
C HIS A 58 -0.84 3.60 5.38
N PRO A 59 -0.15 4.66 5.85
CA PRO A 59 1.06 4.47 6.64
C PRO A 59 0.72 3.69 7.92
N SER A 60 1.49 2.66 8.22
CA SER A 60 1.24 1.75 9.36
C SER A 60 2.55 1.40 10.07
N ILE A 61 2.50 1.17 11.38
CA ILE A 61 3.66 0.70 12.15
C ILE A 61 3.34 -0.62 12.82
N ALA A 62 4.13 -1.64 12.47
CA ALA A 62 4.11 -2.97 13.04
C ALA A 62 4.80 -3.05 14.41
N LEU A 63 4.05 -3.13 15.52
CA LEU A 63 4.63 -3.45 16.84
C LEU A 63 4.29 -4.88 17.24
N ALA A 64 5.31 -5.72 17.53
CA ALA A 64 5.17 -7.12 17.96
C ALA A 64 5.63 -7.34 19.42
N SER A 65 4.86 -8.10 20.23
CA SER A 65 5.25 -8.47 21.61
C SER A 65 4.83 -9.89 22.01
N PHE A 66 5.67 -10.59 22.78
CA PHE A 66 5.40 -11.97 23.23
C PHE A 66 4.33 -12.04 24.31
N LEU A 67 3.30 -12.86 24.06
CA LEU A 67 2.28 -13.17 25.06
C LEU A 67 2.64 -14.44 25.86
N LYS A 68 2.36 -14.42 27.17
CA LYS A 68 2.38 -15.61 28.04
C LYS A 68 1.44 -16.67 27.46
N PRO A 69 1.75 -17.98 27.57
CA PRO A 69 0.90 -19.04 27.01
C PRO A 69 -0.59 -18.95 27.40
N SER A 70 -0.89 -18.58 28.64
CA SER A 70 -2.26 -18.41 29.14
C SER A 70 -3.02 -17.22 28.55
N ALA A 71 -2.32 -16.22 28.00
CA ALA A 71 -2.90 -15.02 27.42
C ALA A 71 -2.99 -15.09 25.88
N ARG A 72 -2.58 -16.21 25.27
CA ARG A 72 -2.66 -16.40 23.81
C ARG A 72 -4.09 -16.77 23.42
N VAL A 73 -4.59 -16.11 22.39
CA VAL A 73 -5.89 -16.47 21.81
C VAL A 73 -5.79 -17.85 21.17
N GLN A 74 -6.66 -18.75 21.61
CA GLN A 74 -6.72 -20.12 21.13
C GLN A 74 -7.56 -20.19 19.85
N ASN A 75 -7.02 -20.82 18.80
CA ASN A 75 -7.70 -20.90 17.49
C ASN A 75 -9.06 -21.61 17.53
N HIS A 76 -9.30 -22.49 18.52
CA HIS A 76 -10.59 -23.16 18.71
C HIS A 76 -11.68 -22.23 19.27
N LEU A 77 -11.30 -21.12 19.91
CA LEU A 77 -12.23 -20.11 20.42
C LEU A 77 -12.58 -19.08 19.34
N THR A 78 -11.61 -18.63 18.56
CA THR A 78 -11.83 -17.70 17.46
C THR A 78 -10.73 -17.76 16.42
N ARG A 79 -11.10 -17.61 15.14
CA ARG A 79 -10.16 -17.43 14.03
C ARG A 79 -10.01 -15.97 13.60
N ARG A 80 -10.64 -15.03 14.32
CA ARG A 80 -10.52 -13.60 13.99
C ARG A 80 -9.09 -13.13 14.26
N HIS A 81 -8.48 -12.51 13.26
CA HIS A 81 -7.12 -11.98 13.39
C HIS A 81 -7.12 -10.59 14.01
N MET A 82 -8.21 -9.81 13.87
CA MET A 82 -8.43 -8.54 14.57
C MET A 82 -9.39 -8.77 15.74
N ASN A 83 -8.97 -8.44 16.97
CA ASN A 83 -9.79 -8.59 18.18
C ASN A 83 -10.32 -7.25 18.67
N LEU A 84 -9.55 -6.19 18.43
CA LEU A 84 -9.86 -4.82 18.81
C LEU A 84 -9.47 -3.91 17.66
N ALA A 85 -10.32 -2.94 17.37
CA ALA A 85 -10.01 -1.84 16.48
C ALA A 85 -10.41 -0.56 17.21
N MET A 86 -9.51 0.41 17.26
CA MET A 86 -9.80 1.73 17.81
C MET A 86 -9.41 2.78 16.80
N ARG A 87 -10.25 3.81 16.69
CA ARG A 87 -9.98 5.01 15.92
C ARG A 87 -9.85 6.16 16.90
N TYR A 88 -8.81 6.97 16.76
CA TYR A 88 -8.56 8.12 17.61
C TYR A 88 -7.95 9.27 16.79
N SER A 89 -7.89 10.47 17.38
CA SER A 89 -7.25 11.62 16.75
C SER A 89 -5.84 11.79 17.31
N SER A 90 -4.84 12.01 16.47
CA SER A 90 -3.49 12.36 16.90
C SER A 90 -3.43 13.78 17.50
N ASN A 91 -4.28 14.68 17.02
CA ASN A 91 -4.23 16.14 17.27
C ASN A 91 -2.88 16.77 16.87
N ILE A 92 -2.16 16.19 15.91
CA ILE A 92 -0.85 16.65 15.43
C ILE A 92 -1.01 17.35 14.08
N GLY A 93 -0.32 18.47 13.88
CA GLY A 93 -0.11 19.06 12.55
C GLY A 93 -1.38 19.48 11.79
N GLY A 94 -2.50 19.69 12.50
CA GLY A 94 -3.79 20.00 11.87
C GLY A 94 -4.45 18.80 11.18
N ALA A 95 -4.04 17.57 11.51
CA ALA A 95 -4.67 16.36 11.00
C ALA A 95 -6.18 16.32 11.33
N PRO A 96 -7.02 15.76 10.44
CA PRO A 96 -8.45 15.67 10.65
C PRO A 96 -8.78 14.75 11.84
N ALA A 97 -9.96 14.94 12.42
CA ALA A 97 -10.42 14.07 13.51
C ALA A 97 -10.51 12.60 13.05
N GLY A 98 -9.99 11.69 13.88
CA GLY A 98 -9.95 10.26 13.57
C GLY A 98 -8.89 9.88 12.53
N ASP A 99 -7.77 10.60 12.45
CA ASP A 99 -6.65 10.30 11.56
C ASP A 99 -5.85 9.05 11.97
N MET A 100 -6.01 8.56 13.20
CA MET A 100 -5.31 7.37 13.68
C MET A 100 -6.24 6.15 13.79
N PHE A 101 -5.70 5.00 13.41
CA PHE A 101 -6.33 3.70 13.56
C PHE A 101 -5.33 2.74 14.21
N VAL A 102 -5.78 1.95 15.16
CA VAL A 102 -4.97 0.89 15.77
C VAL A 102 -5.78 -0.39 15.81
N VAL A 103 -5.15 -1.47 15.37
CA VAL A 103 -5.73 -2.80 15.44
C VAL A 103 -4.92 -3.67 16.38
N GLY A 104 -5.63 -4.32 17.29
CA GLY A 104 -5.06 -5.36 18.12
C GLY A 104 -5.26 -6.73 17.53
N THR A 105 -4.17 -7.36 17.10
CA THR A 105 -4.21 -8.68 16.46
C THR A 105 -3.63 -9.79 17.32
N SER A 106 -4.17 -11.01 17.20
CA SER A 106 -3.72 -12.17 18.00
C SER A 106 -2.60 -12.97 17.34
N LYS A 107 -2.30 -12.70 16.07
CA LYS A 107 -1.40 -13.51 15.26
C LYS A 107 -0.53 -12.61 14.39
N THR A 108 0.78 -12.76 14.54
CA THR A 108 1.78 -12.14 13.66
C THR A 108 1.65 -12.73 12.25
N LEU A 109 1.78 -11.90 11.22
CA LEU A 109 1.61 -12.18 9.78
C LEU A 109 2.40 -13.41 9.26
N GLY A 110 1.91 -14.63 9.51
CA GLY A 110 2.37 -15.86 8.86
C GLY A 110 3.77 -16.38 9.25
N ILE A 111 4.59 -15.61 9.96
CA ILE A 111 5.92 -16.04 10.39
C ILE A 111 5.79 -17.01 11.59
N LYS A 112 6.13 -18.29 11.40
CA LYS A 112 6.18 -19.29 12.47
C LYS A 112 7.42 -19.08 13.35
N TRP A 113 7.31 -18.27 14.40
CA TRP A 113 8.28 -18.22 15.51
C TRP A 113 7.86 -19.17 16.64
N GLY A 114 7.70 -20.47 16.32
CA GLY A 114 7.15 -21.46 17.25
C GLY A 114 5.76 -21.07 17.82
N ASN A 115 5.35 -21.64 18.95
CA ASN A 115 4.06 -21.32 19.60
C ASN A 115 4.00 -19.90 20.21
N LYS A 116 4.97 -19.00 19.94
CA LYS A 116 5.17 -17.72 20.64
C LYS A 116 4.56 -16.53 19.87
N SER A 117 3.29 -16.60 19.48
CA SER A 117 2.62 -15.54 18.72
C SER A 117 2.37 -14.29 19.56
N GLY A 118 2.67 -13.14 18.97
CA GLY A 118 2.61 -11.83 19.61
C GLY A 118 1.79 -10.81 18.82
N PHE A 119 1.27 -9.83 19.56
CA PHE A 119 0.33 -8.79 19.12
C PHE A 119 0.95 -7.90 18.04
N LEU A 120 0.31 -7.70 16.89
CA LEU A 120 0.73 -6.73 15.86
C LEU A 120 -0.22 -5.53 15.91
N VAL A 121 0.31 -4.35 16.25
CA VAL A 121 -0.30 -3.04 15.94
C VAL A 121 -0.03 -2.75 14.46
N LEU A 122 -1.00 -2.26 13.70
CA LEU A 122 -0.80 -1.64 12.38
C LEU A 122 -1.21 -0.18 12.50
#